data_AF-A0A9P5SU28-F1
#
_entry.id   AF-A0A9P5SU28-F1
#
_cell.length_a   1.000
_cell.length_b   1.000
_cell.length_c   1.000
_cell.angle_alpha   90.00
_cell.angle_beta   90.00
_cell.angle_gamma   90.00
#
_symmetry.space_group_name_H-M   'P 1'
#
loop_
_entity.id
_entity.type
_entity.pdbx_description
1 polymer ?
#
loop_
_entity_poly.entity_id
_entity_poly.type
_entity_poly.pdbx_seq_one_letter_code
_entity_poly.pdbx_strand_id
1 'polypeptide(L)'
;MEAFLERYTLSESEVTILCSTSVDVNPTFFDALEHLENIHADCNALLITEHQRAGLEIMEKMRTYRNISYGKLYQWMQNECRTMSRPDGLMEVREVAKRAIQALKQDDQYFRS
;
A
#
# COMPACT_ATOMS: atom_id res chain seq x y z
N MET A 1 -23.53 -2.46 -11.67
CA MET A 1 -22.43 -3.44 -11.61
C MET A 1 -21.07 -2.76 -11.46
N GLU A 2 -20.92 -1.52 -11.97
CA GLU A 2 -19.68 -0.73 -11.86
C GLU A 2 -19.32 -0.31 -10.42
N ALA A 3 -20.27 0.15 -9.61
CA ALA A 3 -20.02 0.57 -8.22
C ALA A 3 -19.52 -0.56 -7.29
N PHE A 4 -19.72 -1.82 -7.67
CA PHE A 4 -19.14 -2.96 -6.96
C PHE A 4 -17.66 -3.04 -7.32
N LEU A 5 -17.33 -3.08 -8.62
CA LEU A 5 -15.95 -3.16 -9.09
C LEU A 5 -15.11 -1.97 -8.62
N GLU A 6 -15.61 -0.74 -8.67
CA GLU A 6 -14.90 0.45 -8.17
C GLU A 6 -14.47 0.35 -6.70
N ARG A 7 -15.21 -0.40 -5.90
CA ARG A 7 -14.94 -0.61 -4.47
C ARG A 7 -14.01 -1.78 -4.20
N TYR A 8 -13.80 -2.64 -5.19
CA TYR A 8 -12.87 -3.77 -5.16
C TYR A 8 -11.70 -3.61 -6.14
N THR A 9 -11.51 -2.43 -6.74
CA THR A 9 -10.41 -2.13 -7.65
C THR A 9 -9.79 -0.79 -7.30
N LEU A 10 -8.46 -0.73 -7.28
CA LEU A 10 -7.73 0.53 -7.20
C LEU A 10 -7.91 1.31 -8.50
N SER A 11 -8.07 2.63 -8.38
CA SER A 11 -8.07 3.52 -9.54
C SER A 11 -6.71 3.50 -10.22
N GLU A 12 -6.65 3.76 -11.54
CA GLU A 12 -5.38 3.82 -12.28
C GLU A 12 -4.40 4.84 -11.66
N SER A 13 -4.93 5.92 -11.10
CA SER A 13 -4.16 6.93 -10.35
C SER A 13 -3.49 6.33 -9.11
N GLU A 14 -4.21 5.51 -8.34
CA GLU A 14 -3.70 4.87 -7.12
C GLU A 14 -2.67 3.80 -7.45
N VAL A 15 -2.93 2.98 -8.47
CA VAL A 15 -1.97 2.00 -8.99
C VAL A 15 -0.68 2.72 -9.42
N THR A 16 -0.80 3.87 -10.07
CA THR A 16 0.35 4.69 -10.46
C THR A 16 1.10 5.21 -9.23
N ILE A 17 0.41 5.72 -8.22
CA ILE A 17 1.06 6.18 -6.97
C ILE A 17 1.79 5.04 -6.25
N LEU A 18 1.17 3.86 -6.18
CA LEU A 18 1.68 2.69 -5.47
C LEU A 18 2.83 1.98 -6.21
N CYS A 19 2.70 1.83 -7.53
CA CYS A 19 3.62 1.02 -8.34
C CYS A 19 4.64 1.82 -9.16
N SER A 20 4.38 3.10 -9.47
CA SER A 20 5.32 3.88 -10.26
C SER A 20 6.53 4.28 -9.42
N THR A 21 7.72 4.08 -9.97
CA THR A 21 8.98 4.58 -9.39
C THR A 21 9.17 6.08 -9.60
N SER A 22 8.36 6.70 -10.47
CA SER A 22 8.41 8.14 -10.76
C SER A 22 7.69 9.00 -9.71
N VAL A 23 6.89 8.40 -8.83
CA VAL A 23 6.15 9.11 -7.78
C VAL A 23 6.85 8.86 -6.45
N ASP A 24 7.27 9.91 -5.75
CA ASP A 24 7.86 9.77 -4.42
C ASP A 24 6.84 9.30 -3.37
N VAL A 25 7.34 8.72 -2.27
CA VAL A 25 6.49 8.35 -1.13
C VAL A 25 6.04 9.63 -0.42
N ASN A 26 4.75 9.92 -0.53
CA ASN A 26 4.11 11.13 -0.02
C ASN A 26 2.84 10.76 0.76
N PRO A 27 2.13 11.70 1.40
CA PRO A 27 0.90 11.39 2.13
C PRO A 27 -0.14 10.62 1.30
N THR A 28 -0.29 10.96 0.00
CA THR A 28 -1.23 10.28 -0.90
C THR A 28 -0.86 8.82 -1.21
N PHE A 29 0.42 8.43 -1.04
CA PHE A 29 0.83 7.03 -1.10
C PHE A 29 0.23 6.23 0.07
N PHE A 30 0.18 6.81 1.27
CA PHE A 30 -0.40 6.15 2.44
C PHE A 30 -1.91 6.04 2.33
N ASP A 31 -2.60 7.06 1.80
CA ASP A 31 -4.04 6.96 1.49
C ASP A 31 -4.33 5.82 0.51
N ALA A 32 -3.57 5.73 -0.59
CA ALA A 32 -3.72 4.64 -1.56
C ALA A 32 -3.39 3.26 -0.96
N LEU A 33 -2.41 3.20 -0.05
CA LEU A 33 -2.04 1.96 0.64
C LEU A 33 -3.14 1.51 1.61
N GLU A 34 -3.74 2.45 2.34
CA GLU A 34 -4.90 2.18 3.21
C GLU A 34 -6.09 1.66 2.39
N HIS A 35 -6.35 2.26 1.22
CA HIS A 35 -7.39 1.78 0.33
C HIS A 35 -7.10 0.36 -0.19
N LEU A 36 -5.86 0.05 -0.55
CA LEU A 36 -5.44 -1.30 -0.92
C LEU A 36 -5.71 -2.32 0.19
N GLU A 37 -5.37 -2.00 1.44
CA GLU A 37 -5.63 -2.88 2.58
C GLU A 37 -7.12 -3.07 2.84
N ASN A 38 -7.92 -2.01 2.69
CA ASN A 38 -9.37 -2.09 2.80
C ASN A 38 -9.95 -3.04 1.73
N ILE A 39 -9.52 -2.91 0.47
CA ILE A 39 -9.94 -3.82 -0.61
C ILE A 39 -9.53 -5.26 -0.28
N HIS A 40 -8.34 -5.48 0.28
CA HIS A 40 -7.88 -6.82 0.66
C HIS A 40 -8.76 -7.43 1.78
N ALA A 41 -9.19 -6.63 2.75
CA ALA A 41 -10.15 -7.06 3.79
C ALA A 41 -11.55 -7.33 3.21
N ASP A 42 -12.02 -6.46 2.31
CA ASP A 42 -13.31 -6.60 1.61
C ASP A 42 -13.34 -7.83 0.69
N CYS A 43 -12.21 -8.18 0.07
CA CYS A 43 -12.08 -9.41 -0.72
C CYS A 43 -12.24 -10.70 0.11
N ASN A 44 -11.85 -10.70 1.39
CA ASN A 44 -12.15 -11.83 2.27
C ASN A 44 -13.64 -12.05 2.44
N ALA A 45 -14.45 -10.98 2.42
CA ALA A 45 -15.91 -11.10 2.44
C ALA A 45 -16.46 -11.68 1.12
N LEU A 46 -15.82 -11.39 -0.02
CA LEU A 46 -16.20 -11.95 -1.32
C LEU A 46 -15.93 -13.45 -1.44
N LEU A 47 -14.88 -13.95 -0.78
CA LEU A 47 -14.56 -15.39 -0.76
C LEU A 47 -15.62 -16.27 -0.10
N ILE A 48 -16.49 -15.67 0.72
CA ILE A 48 -17.59 -16.36 1.43
C ILE A 48 -18.89 -16.36 0.60
N THR A 49 -18.90 -15.70 -0.56
CA THR A 49 -20.06 -15.56 -1.45
C THR A 49 -19.89 -16.36 -2.75
N GLU A 50 -20.95 -16.46 -3.58
CA GLU A 50 -20.92 -17.16 -4.89
C GLU A 50 -19.90 -16.60 -5.90
N HIS A 51 -19.27 -15.46 -5.62
CA HIS A 51 -18.27 -14.81 -6.48
C HIS A 51 -16.81 -15.13 -6.12
N GLN A 52 -16.56 -16.34 -5.60
CA GLN A 52 -15.24 -16.78 -5.14
C GLN A 52 -14.12 -16.61 -6.17
N ARG A 53 -14.36 -16.97 -7.45
CA ARG A 53 -13.33 -16.87 -8.50
C ARG A 53 -12.91 -15.41 -8.78
N ALA A 54 -13.88 -14.51 -8.85
CA ALA A 54 -13.60 -13.08 -9.03
C ALA A 54 -12.88 -12.49 -7.79
N GLY A 55 -13.27 -12.91 -6.59
CA GLY A 55 -12.58 -12.53 -5.35
C GLY A 55 -11.11 -12.97 -5.32
N LEU A 56 -10.81 -14.18 -5.82
CA LEU A 56 -9.43 -14.70 -5.91
C LEU A 56 -8.57 -13.90 -6.92
N GLU A 57 -9.10 -13.60 -8.10
CA GLU A 57 -8.36 -12.81 -9.10
C GLU A 57 -8.08 -11.38 -8.62
N ILE A 58 -9.04 -10.77 -7.92
CA ILE A 58 -8.86 -9.44 -7.32
C ILE A 58 -7.82 -9.52 -6.19
N MET A 59 -7.91 -10.51 -5.30
CA MET A 59 -6.91 -10.72 -4.24
C MET A 59 -5.50 -10.87 -4.79
N GLU A 60 -5.31 -11.66 -5.85
CA GLU A 60 -3.99 -11.86 -6.43
C GLU A 60 -3.43 -10.55 -6.99
N LYS A 61 -4.24 -9.77 -7.70
CA LYS A 61 -3.85 -8.42 -8.17
C LYS A 61 -3.50 -7.49 -7.01
N MET A 62 -4.32 -7.44 -5.96
CA MET A 62 -4.04 -6.59 -4.80
C MET A 62 -2.77 -7.03 -4.07
N ARG A 63 -2.51 -8.34 -3.98
CA ARG A 63 -1.28 -8.88 -3.40
C ARG A 63 -0.04 -8.45 -4.21
N THR A 64 -0.14 -8.43 -5.55
CA THR A 64 0.93 -7.91 -6.41
C THR A 64 1.17 -6.42 -6.14
N TYR A 65 0.12 -5.60 -6.11
CA TYR A 65 0.24 -4.17 -5.83
C TYR A 65 0.81 -3.90 -4.43
N ARG A 66 0.42 -4.70 -3.44
CA ARG A 66 0.98 -4.68 -2.07
C ARG A 66 2.48 -4.93 -2.12
N ASN A 67 2.91 -6.01 -2.75
CA ASN A 67 4.33 -6.35 -2.81
C ASN A 67 5.17 -5.24 -3.45
N ILE A 68 4.71 -4.67 -4.57
CA ILE A 68 5.40 -3.58 -5.26
C ILE A 68 5.45 -2.31 -4.39
N SER A 69 4.33 -1.91 -3.81
CA SER A 69 4.24 -0.71 -2.96
C SER A 69 5.08 -0.82 -1.69
N TYR A 70 5.06 -1.97 -1.01
CA TYR A 70 5.91 -2.21 0.15
C TYR A 70 7.40 -2.28 -0.22
N GLY A 71 7.76 -2.86 -1.36
CA GLY A 71 9.13 -2.83 -1.87
C GLY A 71 9.63 -1.41 -2.11
N LYS A 72 8.79 -0.56 -2.71
CA LYS A 72 9.06 0.87 -2.90
C LYS A 72 9.20 1.61 -1.57
N LEU A 73 8.29 1.37 -0.62
CA LEU A 73 8.33 1.95 0.71
C LEU A 73 9.63 1.60 1.44
N TYR A 74 10.08 0.35 1.33
CA TYR A 74 11.32 -0.12 1.93
C TYR A 74 12.57 0.52 1.29
N GLN A 75 12.59 0.68 -0.04
CA GLN A 75 13.65 1.40 -0.74
C GLN A 75 13.68 2.88 -0.34
N TRP A 76 12.53 3.54 -0.32
CA TRP A 76 12.41 4.93 0.10
C TRP A 76 12.88 5.11 1.55
N MET A 77 12.42 4.28 2.48
CA MET A 77 12.81 4.34 3.88
C MET A 77 14.32 4.13 4.08
N GLN A 78 14.95 3.20 3.35
CA GLN A 78 16.40 3.02 3.39
C GLN A 78 17.15 4.25 2.88
N ASN A 79 16.67 4.86 1.79
CA ASN A 79 17.25 6.08 1.25
C ASN A 79 17.12 7.24 2.23
N GLU A 80 15.94 7.40 2.83
CA GLU A 80 15.68 8.43 3.84
C GLU A 80 16.53 8.24 5.10
N CYS A 81 16.73 7.02 5.59
CA CYS A 81 17.65 6.74 6.69
C CYS A 81 19.10 7.15 6.37
N ARG A 82 19.53 6.99 5.11
CA ARG A 82 20.86 7.45 4.65
C ARG A 82 20.91 8.98 4.58
N THR A 83 19.86 9.64 4.10
CA THR A 83 19.77 11.10 3.97
C THR A 83 19.66 11.79 5.35
N MET A 84 18.91 11.22 6.29
CA MET A 84 18.76 11.71 7.68
C MET A 84 20.07 11.68 8.50
N SER A 85 21.08 10.92 8.07
CA SER A 85 22.42 11.00 8.68
C SER A 85 23.15 12.31 8.33
N ARG A 86 22.59 13.17 7.46
CA ARG A 86 23.10 14.51 7.17
C ARG A 86 22.45 15.56 8.10
N PRO A 87 23.23 16.51 8.64
CA PRO A 87 22.80 17.40 9.71
C PRO A 87 21.70 18.43 9.35
N ASP A 88 21.28 18.54 8.09
CA ASP A 88 20.40 19.63 7.59
C ASP A 88 18.94 19.23 7.27
N GLY A 89 18.56 17.94 7.34
CA GLY A 89 17.31 17.41 6.75
C GLY A 89 16.12 17.18 7.70
N LEU A 90 15.99 17.91 8.81
CA LEU A 90 15.40 17.34 10.03
C LEU A 90 13.86 17.43 10.25
N MET A 91 13.07 18.17 9.48
CA MET A 91 11.71 18.53 9.95
C MET A 91 10.51 17.90 9.22
N GLU A 92 10.46 17.82 7.89
CA GLU A 92 9.29 17.25 7.18
C GLU A 92 9.33 15.71 7.07
N VAL A 93 10.52 15.13 7.00
CA VAL A 93 10.73 13.69 6.80
C VAL A 93 10.25 12.84 8.00
N ARG A 94 10.20 13.43 9.21
CA ARG A 94 9.84 12.68 10.44
C ARG A 94 8.42 12.12 10.41
N GLU A 95 7.45 12.82 9.85
CA GLU A 95 6.05 12.36 9.89
C GLU A 95 5.78 11.28 8.82
N VAL A 96 6.34 11.44 7.62
CA VAL A 96 6.26 10.44 6.56
C VAL A 96 7.00 9.16 6.94
N ALA A 97 8.20 9.29 7.54
CA ALA A 97 8.96 8.15 8.04
C ALA A 97 8.25 7.42 9.20
N LYS A 98 7.61 8.15 10.12
CA LYS A 98 6.78 7.52 11.17
C LYS A 98 5.61 6.74 10.58
N ARG A 99 4.91 7.29 9.59
CA ARG A 99 3.82 6.58 8.89
C ARG A 99 4.32 5.35 8.14
N ALA A 100 5.49 5.43 7.49
CA ALA A 100 6.14 4.28 6.85
C ALA A 100 6.43 3.16 7.86
N ILE A 101 7.04 3.49 9.01
CA ILE A 101 7.33 2.52 10.06
C ILE A 101 6.04 1.90 10.61
N GLN A 102 4.99 2.70 10.79
CA GLN A 102 3.70 2.22 11.27
C GLN A 102 3.02 1.27 10.28
N ALA A 103 3.05 1.58 8.99
CA ALA A 103 2.53 0.70 7.93
C ALA A 103 3.30 -0.62 7.87
N LEU A 104 4.65 -0.58 7.97
CA LEU A 104 5.47 -1.79 8.01
C LEU A 104 5.18 -2.67 9.23
N LYS A 105 4.96 -2.06 10.41
CA LYS A 105 4.53 -2.81 11.60
C LYS A 105 3.17 -3.48 11.40
N GLN A 106 2.28 -2.86 10.62
CA GLN A 106 0.95 -3.40 10.34
C GLN A 106 0.98 -4.61 9.38
N ASP A 107 1.96 -4.67 8.49
CA ASP A 107 2.21 -5.81 7.61
C ASP A 107 2.78 -7.04 8.36
N ASP A 108 3.78 -6.83 9.23
CA ASP A 108 4.43 -7.93 10.00
C ASP A 108 3.45 -8.67 10.92
N GLN A 109 2.52 -7.94 11.54
CA GLN A 109 1.46 -8.51 12.37
C GLN A 109 0.39 -9.27 11.55
N TYR A 110 0.18 -8.92 10.28
CA TYR A 110 -0.73 -9.63 9.38
C TYR A 110 -0.13 -10.94 8.86
N PHE A 111 1.20 -11.01 8.75
CA PHE A 111 1.91 -12.20 8.28
C PHE A 111 2.09 -13.29 9.37
N ARG A 112 1.88 -12.93 10.65
CA ARG A 112 2.06 -13.84 11.80
C ARG A 112 0.77 -14.50 12.31
N SER A 113 -0.39 -14.20 11.74
CA SER A 113 -1.68 -14.73 12.22
C SER A 113 -2.33 -15.74 11.28
#